data_AF-A0A9D6YU06-F1
#
_entry.id   AF-A0A9D6YU06-F1
#
_cell.length_a   1.000
_cell.length_b   1.000
_cell.length_c   1.000
_cell.angle_alpha   90.00
_cell.angle_beta   90.00
_cell.angle_gamma   90.00
#
_symmetry.space_group_name_H-M   'P 1'
#
loop_
_entity.id
_entity.type
_entity.pdbx_description
1 polymer ?
#
loop_
_entity_poly.entity_id
_entity_poly.type
_entity_poly.pdbx_seq_one_letter_code
_entity_poly.pdbx_strand_id
1 'polypeptide(L)'
;MLLVIAVYLVSPHVTLFMNDFAKDILSSYLSANDINILEKTFVNTVYIIDMPGKYPSMIFSVCLLIASLLLIFLISKTKLPPPIVIWVIYLALINLVSSVVFILMPAMFPYIIENFSELYIKTEVVIWLFIPLLMGIAFSSLPSNIFTKTAVVVLTIIYSMVLGIIRYVAFLYILAKFSYIFMAFLFFAFGPLMDFIYIVGLYSLYVSNYASKIGKDLRIWKWLS
;
A
#
# COMPACT_ATOMS: atom_id res chain seq x y z
N MET A 1 -2.84 -19.51 12.45
CA MET A 1 -2.66 -18.90 13.79
C MET A 1 -1.20 -18.63 14.12
N LEU A 2 -0.29 -19.63 14.03
CA LEU A 2 1.15 -19.44 14.32
C LEU A 2 1.80 -18.30 13.50
N LEU A 3 1.53 -18.22 12.19
CA LEU A 3 2.06 -17.14 11.35
C LEU A 3 1.57 -15.74 11.77
N VAL A 4 0.32 -15.62 12.21
CA VAL A 4 -0.23 -14.33 12.70
C VAL A 4 0.52 -13.88 13.95
N ILE A 5 0.75 -14.81 14.88
CA ILE A 5 1.52 -14.54 16.11
C ILE A 5 2.97 -14.16 15.76
N ALA A 6 3.58 -14.88 14.82
CA ALA A 6 4.94 -14.55 14.37
C ALA A 6 5.01 -13.13 13.78
N VAL A 7 4.07 -12.75 12.91
CA VAL A 7 4.00 -11.39 12.37
C VAL A 7 3.78 -10.35 13.47
N TYR A 8 2.90 -10.63 14.43
CA TYR A 8 2.63 -9.73 15.55
C TYR A 8 3.87 -9.44 16.41
N LEU A 9 4.69 -10.46 16.66
CA LEU A 9 5.93 -10.33 17.44
C LEU A 9 7.03 -9.63 16.65
N VAL A 10 7.07 -9.82 15.33
CA VAL A 10 8.11 -9.28 14.45
C VAL A 10 7.81 -7.85 13.99
N SER A 11 6.54 -7.42 13.98
CA SER A 11 6.14 -6.11 13.44
C SER A 11 6.82 -4.89 14.07
N PRO A 12 7.13 -4.82 15.39
CA PRO A 12 7.86 -3.67 15.94
C PRO A 12 9.27 -3.56 15.37
N HIS A 13 9.97 -4.69 15.20
CA HIS A 13 11.31 -4.72 14.65
C HIS A 13 11.32 -4.35 13.16
N VAL A 14 10.33 -4.82 12.40
CA VAL A 14 10.20 -4.48 10.98
C VAL A 14 9.87 -3.01 10.80
N THR A 15 8.96 -2.45 11.61
CA THR A 15 8.65 -1.02 11.55
C THR A 15 9.85 -0.17 11.97
N LEU A 16 10.62 -0.57 12.99
CA LEU A 16 11.86 0.14 13.34
C LEU A 16 12.85 0.15 12.17
N PHE A 17 13.16 -1.04 11.63
CA PHE A 17 14.06 -1.19 10.47
C PHE A 17 13.60 -0.36 9.27
N MET A 18 12.31 -0.36 8.99
CA MET A 18 11.70 0.41 7.90
C MET A 18 11.91 1.92 8.07
N ASN A 19 11.80 2.44 9.29
CA ASN A 19 12.01 3.85 9.58
C ASN A 19 13.50 4.22 9.60
N ASP A 20 14.37 3.35 10.11
CA ASP A 20 15.83 3.54 10.03
C ASP A 20 16.28 3.59 8.56
N PHE A 21 15.83 2.63 7.75
CA PHE A 21 16.11 2.59 6.32
C PHE A 21 15.59 3.82 5.58
N ALA A 22 14.37 4.27 5.92
CA ALA A 22 13.81 5.50 5.36
C ALA A 22 14.62 6.73 5.75
N LYS A 23 15.02 6.85 7.01
CA LYS A 23 15.86 7.94 7.51
C LYS A 23 17.21 7.98 6.79
N ASP A 24 17.87 6.84 6.64
CA ASP A 24 19.15 6.74 5.94
C ASP A 24 19.05 7.24 4.49
N ILE A 25 18.05 6.79 3.74
CA ILE A 25 17.85 7.23 2.36
C ILE A 25 17.47 8.72 2.30
N LEU A 26 16.52 9.17 3.13
CA LEU A 26 16.00 10.54 3.06
C LEU A 26 17.01 11.57 3.57
N SER A 27 17.92 11.19 4.46
CA SER A 27 19.00 12.06 4.96
C SER A 27 19.97 12.53 3.87
N SER A 28 20.01 11.84 2.72
CA SER A 28 20.77 12.29 1.55
C SER A 28 20.12 13.47 0.80
N TYR A 29 18.83 13.72 1.03
CA TYR A 29 18.04 14.75 0.35
C TYR A 29 17.52 15.85 1.29
N LEU A 30 17.42 15.55 2.58
CA LEU A 30 16.92 16.41 3.64
C LEU A 30 17.94 16.45 4.78
N SER A 31 17.99 17.55 5.53
CA SER A 31 18.87 17.64 6.70
C SER A 31 18.49 16.54 7.70
N ALA A 32 19.48 15.74 8.11
CA ALA A 32 19.26 14.61 9.04
C ALA A 32 18.63 15.02 10.38
N ASN A 33 18.81 16.29 10.79
CA ASN A 33 18.25 16.85 12.02
C ASN A 33 16.73 17.07 11.94
N ASP A 34 16.15 17.07 10.75
CA ASP A 34 14.72 17.30 10.53
C ASP A 34 13.92 15.98 10.47
N ILE A 35 14.58 14.81 10.63
CA ILE A 35 13.95 13.49 10.55
C ILE A 35 14.00 12.80 11.91
N ASN A 36 12.83 12.72 12.55
CA ASN A 36 12.65 12.10 13.85
C ASN A 36 11.90 10.77 13.69
N ILE A 37 12.38 9.74 14.38
CA ILE A 37 11.66 8.47 14.52
C ILE A 37 10.90 8.55 15.84
N LEU A 38 9.59 8.46 15.77
CA LEU A 38 8.69 8.50 16.91
C LEU A 38 8.15 7.11 17.19
N GLU A 39 8.04 6.78 18.48
CA GLU A 39 7.36 5.59 18.95
C GLU A 39 5.87 5.90 19.15
N LYS A 40 4.99 5.05 18.61
CA LYS A 40 3.54 5.16 18.78
C LYS A 40 2.95 3.83 19.24
N THR A 41 1.93 3.93 20.09
CA THR A 41 1.15 2.78 20.54
C THR A 41 0.06 2.42 19.54
N PHE A 42 -0.04 1.15 19.19
CA PHE A 42 -1.13 0.59 18.39
C PHE A 42 -1.52 -0.80 18.94
N VAL A 43 -1.76 -1.80 18.09
CA VAL A 43 -1.93 -3.21 18.51
C VAL A 43 -0.63 -3.75 19.14
N ASN A 44 0.51 -3.21 18.71
CA ASN A 44 1.82 -3.33 19.33
C ASN A 44 2.53 -1.96 19.21
N THR A 45 3.74 -1.83 19.75
CA THR A 45 4.61 -0.68 19.47
C THR A 45 4.92 -0.62 17.98
N VAL A 46 4.74 0.56 17.39
CA VAL A 46 5.11 0.85 16.01
C VAL A 46 5.95 2.12 15.95
N TYR A 47 6.88 2.15 15.00
CA TYR A 47 7.73 3.31 14.76
C TYR A 47 7.25 4.05 13.53
N ILE A 48 7.32 5.38 13.58
CA ILE A 48 6.90 6.27 12.49
C ILE A 48 7.94 7.37 12.30
N ILE A 49 8.05 7.91 11.09
CA ILE A 49 8.81 9.13 10.82
C ILE A 49 7.92 10.38 10.97
N ASP A 50 8.48 11.39 11.61
CA ASP A 50 8.08 12.79 11.52
C ASP A 50 9.19 13.61 10.84
N MET A 51 8.78 14.47 9.91
CA MET A 51 9.66 15.32 9.10
C MET A 51 8.86 16.42 8.41
N PRO A 52 9.51 17.54 8.01
CA PRO A 52 8.83 18.61 7.31
C PRO A 52 8.41 18.17 5.90
N GLY A 53 7.20 18.55 5.51
CA GLY A 53 6.71 18.41 4.14
C GLY A 53 6.24 19.73 3.56
N LYS A 54 5.66 19.66 2.36
CA LYS A 54 5.43 20.85 1.52
C LYS A 54 3.95 21.07 1.19
N TYR A 55 3.44 22.25 1.54
CA TYR A 55 2.14 22.69 1.08
C TYR A 55 2.18 23.07 -0.41
N PRO A 56 1.11 22.77 -1.19
CA PRO A 56 1.05 23.13 -2.60
C PRO A 56 0.81 24.62 -2.77
N SER A 57 1.36 25.20 -3.84
CA SER A 57 0.97 26.54 -4.26
C SER A 57 -0.41 26.51 -4.93
N MET A 58 -1.15 27.62 -4.87
CA MET A 58 -2.47 27.72 -5.52
C MET A 58 -2.41 27.42 -7.02
N ILE A 59 -1.39 27.95 -7.71
CA ILE A 59 -1.19 27.71 -9.16
C ILE A 59 -1.00 26.21 -9.44
N PHE A 60 -0.16 25.55 -8.63
CA PHE A 60 0.08 24.11 -8.77
C PHE A 60 -1.21 23.31 -8.57
N SER A 61 -2.03 23.66 -7.58
CA SER A 61 -3.33 23.03 -7.34
C SER A 61 -4.30 23.25 -8.50
N VAL A 62 -4.35 24.45 -9.10
CA VAL A 62 -5.18 24.73 -10.29
C VAL A 62 -4.73 23.90 -11.49
N CYS A 63 -3.41 23.82 -11.74
CA CYS A 63 -2.87 22.99 -12.82
C CYS A 63 -3.25 21.51 -12.64
N LEU A 64 -3.15 20.97 -11.43
CA LEU A 64 -3.56 19.59 -11.13
C LEU A 64 -5.06 19.38 -11.27
N LEU A 65 -5.89 20.34 -10.87
CA LEU A 65 -7.34 20.29 -11.09
C LEU A 65 -7.69 20.16 -12.57
N ILE A 66 -7.09 21.02 -13.42
CA ILE A 66 -7.30 20.99 -14.87
C ILE A 66 -6.78 19.68 -15.46
N ALA A 67 -5.59 19.24 -15.06
CA ALA A 67 -5.01 17.98 -15.51
C ALA A 67 -5.90 16.78 -15.16
N SER A 68 -6.46 16.72 -13.94
CA SER A 68 -7.39 15.68 -13.54
C SER A 68 -8.69 15.70 -14.37
N LEU A 69 -9.28 16.88 -14.61
CA LEU A 69 -10.48 17.01 -15.45
C LEU A 69 -10.23 16.55 -16.89
N LEU A 70 -9.11 16.98 -17.48
CA LEU A 70 -8.70 16.55 -18.81
C LEU A 70 -8.47 15.04 -18.85
N LEU A 71 -7.80 14.46 -17.85
CA LEU A 71 -7.55 13.03 -17.78
C LEU A 71 -8.85 12.23 -17.71
N ILE A 72 -9.81 12.65 -16.87
CA ILE A 72 -11.14 12.02 -16.77
C ILE A 72 -11.84 12.06 -18.14
N PHE A 73 -11.87 13.22 -18.79
CA PHE A 73 -12.52 13.36 -20.10
C PHE A 73 -11.86 12.51 -21.19
N LEU A 74 -10.52 12.49 -21.24
CA LEU A 74 -9.77 11.75 -22.24
C LEU A 74 -9.90 10.23 -22.02
N ILE A 75 -9.75 9.75 -20.78
CA ILE A 75 -9.79 8.32 -20.48
C ILE A 75 -11.18 7.72 -20.73
N SER A 76 -12.26 8.48 -20.45
CA SER A 76 -13.65 8.06 -20.73
C SER A 76 -13.94 7.85 -22.21
N LYS A 77 -13.11 8.37 -23.12
CA LYS A 77 -13.24 8.17 -24.57
C LYS A 77 -12.35 7.05 -25.12
N THR A 78 -11.53 6.44 -24.28
CA THR A 78 -10.63 5.36 -24.73
C THR A 78 -11.36 4.03 -24.86
N LYS A 79 -10.79 3.11 -25.63
CA LYS A 79 -11.26 1.71 -25.74
C LYS A 79 -10.54 0.78 -24.75
N LEU A 80 -9.99 1.31 -23.67
CA LEU A 80 -9.30 0.52 -22.67
C LEU A 80 -10.29 -0.39 -21.91
N PRO A 81 -9.82 -1.51 -21.33
CA PRO A 81 -10.65 -2.36 -20.48
C PRO A 81 -11.35 -1.54 -19.39
N PRO A 82 -12.66 -1.74 -19.15
CA PRO A 82 -13.42 -0.94 -18.18
C PRO A 82 -12.80 -0.86 -16.77
N PRO A 83 -12.22 -1.94 -16.20
CA PRO A 83 -11.57 -1.86 -14.90
C PRO A 83 -10.41 -0.85 -14.86
N ILE A 84 -9.64 -0.75 -15.94
CA ILE A 84 -8.51 0.19 -16.04
C ILE A 84 -9.04 1.62 -16.13
N VAL A 85 -10.07 1.85 -16.96
CA VAL A 85 -10.71 3.17 -17.09
C VAL A 85 -11.26 3.65 -15.75
N ILE A 86 -12.02 2.79 -15.06
CA ILE A 86 -12.61 3.10 -13.74
C ILE A 86 -11.51 3.42 -12.73
N TRP A 87 -10.43 2.63 -12.71
CA TRP A 87 -9.31 2.86 -11.79
C TRP A 87 -8.63 4.21 -12.04
N VAL A 88 -8.31 4.55 -13.29
CA VAL A 88 -7.71 5.85 -13.63
C VAL A 88 -8.65 7.01 -13.29
N ILE A 89 -9.95 6.89 -13.55
CA ILE A 89 -10.95 7.92 -13.19
C ILE A 89 -11.00 8.10 -11.68
N TYR A 90 -11.05 7.01 -10.91
CA TYR A 90 -11.04 7.05 -9.44
C TYR A 90 -9.81 7.80 -8.90
N LEU A 91 -8.63 7.51 -9.45
CA LEU A 91 -7.40 8.21 -9.07
C LEU A 91 -7.39 9.69 -9.45
N ALA A 92 -7.90 10.02 -10.64
CA ALA A 92 -8.04 11.41 -11.08
C ALA A 92 -9.03 12.19 -10.20
N LEU A 93 -10.12 11.55 -9.76
CA LEU A 93 -11.10 12.14 -8.84
C LEU A 93 -10.48 12.43 -7.47
N ILE A 94 -9.64 11.55 -6.93
CA ILE A 94 -8.91 11.82 -5.68
C ILE A 94 -8.06 13.09 -5.82
N ASN A 95 -7.24 13.17 -6.87
CA ASN A 95 -6.41 14.35 -7.12
C ASN A 95 -7.24 15.62 -7.37
N LEU A 96 -8.40 15.48 -8.03
CA LEU A 96 -9.32 16.59 -8.25
C LEU A 96 -9.85 17.13 -6.92
N VAL A 97 -10.34 16.25 -6.04
CA VAL A 97 -10.84 16.64 -4.71
C VAL A 97 -9.74 17.28 -3.88
N SER A 98 -8.54 16.69 -3.84
CA SER A 98 -7.38 17.28 -3.16
C SER A 98 -7.07 18.67 -3.70
N SER A 99 -7.09 18.85 -5.03
CA SER A 99 -6.84 20.16 -5.65
C SER A 99 -7.90 21.20 -5.26
N VAL A 100 -9.18 20.83 -5.23
CA VAL A 100 -10.26 21.71 -4.78
C VAL A 100 -10.06 22.16 -3.33
N VAL A 101 -9.69 21.24 -2.43
CA VAL A 101 -9.43 21.56 -1.02
C VAL A 101 -8.28 22.57 -0.89
N PHE A 102 -7.17 22.35 -1.61
CA PHE A 102 -6.01 23.26 -1.54
C PHE A 102 -6.20 24.60 -2.27
N ILE A 103 -7.19 24.71 -3.16
CA ILE A 103 -7.57 26.00 -3.78
C ILE A 103 -8.48 26.80 -2.83
N LEU A 104 -9.47 26.14 -2.22
CA LEU A 104 -10.51 26.83 -1.47
C LEU A 104 -10.16 27.05 0.00
N MET A 105 -9.50 26.07 0.62
CA MET A 105 -9.29 26.03 2.08
C MET A 105 -7.98 25.33 2.48
N PRO A 106 -6.80 25.77 1.96
CA PRO A 106 -5.54 25.12 2.26
C PRO A 106 -5.18 25.12 3.76
N ALA A 107 -5.56 26.17 4.49
CA ALA A 107 -5.30 26.30 5.93
C ALA A 107 -6.11 25.30 6.79
N MET A 108 -7.18 24.73 6.25
CA MET A 108 -8.01 23.74 6.94
C MET A 108 -7.48 22.31 6.79
N PHE A 109 -6.44 22.09 5.98
CA PHE A 109 -5.87 20.76 5.76
C PHE A 109 -5.08 20.31 7.00
N PRO A 110 -5.59 19.34 7.78
CA PRO A 110 -5.09 19.07 9.13
C PRO A 110 -3.96 18.02 9.16
N TYR A 111 -3.53 17.53 8.00
CA TYR A 111 -2.61 16.40 7.91
C TYR A 111 -1.20 16.84 7.53
N ILE A 112 -0.22 16.34 8.28
CA ILE A 112 1.21 16.46 8.01
C ILE A 112 1.85 15.10 7.77
N ILE A 113 3.15 15.05 7.51
CA ILE A 113 3.87 13.79 7.26
C ILE A 113 3.71 12.81 8.41
N GLU A 114 3.77 13.28 9.67
CA GLU A 114 3.54 12.43 10.84
C GLU A 114 2.22 11.65 10.73
N ASN A 115 1.11 12.33 10.43
CA ASN A 115 -0.21 11.68 10.33
C ASN A 115 -0.25 10.65 9.21
N PHE A 116 0.36 10.96 8.06
CA PHE A 116 0.42 10.03 6.93
C PHE A 116 1.28 8.81 7.27
N SER A 117 2.42 9.06 7.87
CA SER A 117 3.38 8.06 8.33
C SER A 117 2.74 7.09 9.32
N GLU A 118 2.03 7.63 10.31
CA GLU A 118 1.24 6.86 11.26
C GLU A 118 0.16 6.02 10.59
N LEU A 119 -0.64 6.62 9.71
CA LEU A 119 -1.69 5.91 8.99
C LEU A 119 -1.12 4.79 8.12
N TYR A 120 -0.04 5.05 7.40
CA TYR A 120 0.63 4.09 6.53
C TYR A 120 1.16 2.89 7.34
N ILE A 121 1.96 3.14 8.37
CA ILE A 121 2.56 2.08 9.20
C ILE A 121 1.49 1.21 9.86
N LYS A 122 0.44 1.83 10.42
CA LYS A 122 -0.67 1.08 11.01
C LYS A 122 -1.37 0.20 9.98
N THR A 123 -1.56 0.74 8.77
CA THR A 123 -2.20 0.00 7.67
C THR A 123 -1.33 -1.18 7.22
N GLU A 124 -0.01 -0.99 7.06
CA GLU A 124 0.94 -2.07 6.74
C GLU A 124 0.88 -3.20 7.77
N VAL A 125 0.96 -2.86 9.06
CA VAL A 125 0.91 -3.87 10.13
C VAL A 125 -0.40 -4.65 10.09
N VAL A 126 -1.53 -3.97 9.85
CA VAL A 126 -2.82 -4.64 9.67
C VAL A 126 -2.78 -5.59 8.46
N ILE A 127 -2.22 -5.16 7.33
CA ILE A 127 -2.12 -5.98 6.12
C ILE A 127 -1.24 -7.20 6.36
N TRP A 128 -0.10 -7.06 7.01
CA TRP A 128 0.78 -8.19 7.33
C TRP A 128 0.10 -9.21 8.23
N LEU A 129 -0.71 -8.77 9.19
CA LEU A 129 -1.53 -9.65 10.03
C LEU A 129 -2.67 -10.29 9.25
N PHE A 130 -3.21 -9.60 8.24
CA PHE A 130 -4.35 -10.05 7.46
C PHE A 130 -3.98 -11.05 6.36
N ILE A 131 -2.79 -10.95 5.76
CA ILE A 131 -2.28 -11.90 4.74
C ILE A 131 -2.41 -13.37 5.17
N PRO A 132 -1.86 -13.82 6.33
CA PRO A 132 -1.96 -15.22 6.73
C PRO A 132 -3.39 -15.66 7.06
N LEU A 133 -4.29 -14.74 7.43
CA LEU A 133 -5.71 -15.04 7.65
C LEU A 133 -6.42 -15.24 6.31
N LEU A 134 -6.34 -14.25 5.41
CA LEU A 134 -6.97 -14.30 4.09
C LEU A 134 -6.49 -15.50 3.27
N MET A 135 -5.17 -15.62 3.11
CA MET A 135 -4.60 -16.70 2.31
C MET A 135 -4.79 -18.07 2.98
N GLY A 136 -4.79 -18.12 4.32
CA GLY A 136 -5.11 -19.34 5.07
C GLY A 136 -6.52 -19.86 4.76
N ILE A 137 -7.51 -18.96 4.75
CA ILE A 137 -8.89 -19.30 4.37
C ILE A 137 -8.94 -19.68 2.88
N ALA A 138 -8.34 -18.88 2.00
CA ALA A 138 -8.37 -19.12 0.56
C ALA A 138 -7.72 -20.46 0.17
N PHE A 139 -6.63 -20.85 0.83
CA PHE A 139 -5.96 -22.13 0.58
C PHE A 139 -6.57 -23.31 1.32
N SER A 140 -7.48 -23.11 2.28
CA SER A 140 -8.11 -24.20 3.02
C SER A 140 -8.88 -25.15 2.09
N SER A 141 -9.47 -24.63 1.02
CA SER A 141 -10.22 -25.37 0.00
C SER A 141 -9.33 -26.16 -0.97
N LEU A 142 -8.04 -25.81 -1.11
CA LEU A 142 -7.16 -26.46 -2.07
C LEU A 142 -6.60 -27.78 -1.50
N PRO A 143 -6.57 -28.86 -2.27
CA PRO A 143 -6.09 -30.17 -1.82
C PRO A 143 -4.57 -30.27 -1.97
N SER A 144 -3.83 -29.18 -1.67
CA SER A 144 -2.37 -29.11 -1.77
C SER A 144 -1.69 -29.31 -0.41
N ASN A 145 -0.40 -29.64 -0.44
CA ASN A 145 0.41 -29.85 0.75
C ASN A 145 0.43 -28.59 1.63
N ILE A 146 0.29 -28.75 2.95
CA ILE A 146 0.35 -27.64 3.91
C ILE A 146 1.67 -26.89 3.85
N PHE A 147 2.78 -27.58 3.56
CA PHE A 147 4.11 -26.94 3.45
C PHE A 147 4.17 -25.96 2.28
N THR A 148 3.63 -26.33 1.11
CA THR A 148 3.65 -25.45 -0.07
C THR A 148 2.73 -24.25 0.12
N LYS A 149 1.55 -24.45 0.72
CA LYS A 149 0.65 -23.35 1.10
C LYS A 149 1.33 -22.37 2.05
N THR A 150 1.93 -22.91 3.11
CA THR A 150 2.61 -22.09 4.14
C THR A 150 3.78 -21.32 3.54
N ALA A 151 4.58 -21.95 2.67
CA ALA A 151 5.67 -21.28 1.97
C ALA A 151 5.18 -20.11 1.12
N VAL A 152 4.07 -20.26 0.38
CA VAL A 152 3.49 -19.18 -0.42
C VAL A 152 3.00 -18.04 0.46
N VAL A 153 2.35 -18.32 1.59
CA VAL A 153 1.94 -17.29 2.55
C VAL A 153 3.14 -16.52 3.10
N VAL A 154 4.20 -17.22 3.51
CA VAL A 154 5.43 -16.61 4.01
C VAL A 154 6.08 -15.73 2.94
N LEU A 155 6.15 -16.21 1.69
CA LEU A 155 6.67 -15.43 0.57
C LEU A 155 5.85 -14.17 0.32
N THR A 156 4.51 -14.24 0.39
CA THR A 156 3.65 -13.06 0.26
C THR A 156 3.88 -12.06 1.39
N ILE A 157 4.07 -12.51 2.63
CA ILE A 157 4.38 -11.63 3.76
C ILE A 157 5.72 -10.92 3.54
N ILE A 158 6.77 -11.68 3.18
CA ILE A 158 8.11 -11.11 2.91
C ILE A 158 8.04 -10.10 1.78
N TYR A 159 7.35 -10.45 0.68
CA TYR A 159 7.13 -9.55 -0.45
C TYR A 159 6.41 -8.27 -0.03
N SER A 160 5.33 -8.40 0.76
CA SER A 160 4.57 -7.27 1.30
C SER A 160 5.44 -6.35 2.16
N MET A 161 6.28 -6.91 3.03
CA MET A 161 7.16 -6.12 3.89
C MET A 161 8.20 -5.36 3.06
N VAL A 162 8.88 -6.03 2.13
CA VAL A 162 9.91 -5.40 1.29
C VAL A 162 9.30 -4.28 0.43
N LEU A 163 8.19 -4.57 -0.25
CA LEU A 163 7.53 -3.57 -1.10
C LEU A 163 6.97 -2.41 -0.27
N GLY A 164 6.39 -2.72 0.90
CA GLY A 164 5.88 -1.73 1.85
C GLY A 164 6.98 -0.76 2.33
N ILE A 165 8.19 -1.26 2.60
CA ILE A 165 9.34 -0.42 2.96
C ILE A 165 9.72 0.50 1.81
N ILE A 166 9.95 -0.05 0.61
CA ILE A 166 10.36 0.74 -0.57
C ILE A 166 9.34 1.84 -0.88
N ARG A 167 8.05 1.47 -0.85
CA ARG A 167 6.94 2.37 -1.11
C ARG A 167 6.84 3.48 -0.08
N TYR A 168 7.04 3.15 1.20
CA TYR A 168 7.04 4.14 2.27
C TYR A 168 8.10 5.22 2.08
N VAL A 169 9.34 4.82 1.76
CA VAL A 169 10.42 5.77 1.45
C VAL A 169 10.04 6.65 0.26
N ALA A 170 9.51 6.06 -0.81
CA ALA A 170 9.06 6.81 -1.98
C ALA A 170 7.94 7.80 -1.64
N PHE A 171 6.98 7.42 -0.81
CA PHE A 171 5.89 8.29 -0.40
C PHE A 171 6.37 9.47 0.43
N LEU A 172 7.19 9.21 1.46
CA LEU A 172 7.79 10.26 2.28
C LEU A 172 8.60 11.24 1.41
N TYR A 173 9.40 10.72 0.48
CA TYR A 173 10.14 11.54 -0.48
C TYR A 173 9.21 12.43 -1.33
N ILE A 174 8.12 11.86 -1.86
CA ILE A 174 7.17 12.62 -2.68
C ILE A 174 6.50 13.72 -1.87
N LEU A 175 6.06 13.43 -0.64
CA LEU A 175 5.40 14.40 0.24
C LEU A 175 6.35 15.52 0.69
N ALA A 176 7.62 15.19 0.92
CA ALA A 176 8.65 16.16 1.28
C ALA A 176 9.01 17.08 0.11
N LYS A 177 9.25 16.50 -1.07
CA LYS A 177 9.79 17.22 -2.22
C LYS A 177 8.73 17.93 -3.04
N PHE A 178 7.61 17.26 -3.29
CA PHE A 178 6.56 17.75 -4.16
C PHE A 178 5.49 18.47 -3.35
N SER A 179 4.56 17.74 -2.73
CA SER A 179 3.52 18.34 -1.90
C SER A 179 2.60 17.32 -1.21
N TYR A 180 1.98 17.74 -0.11
CA TYR A 180 0.82 17.10 0.55
C TYR A 180 -0.40 16.88 -0.34
N ILE A 181 -0.53 17.56 -1.48
CA ILE A 181 -1.65 17.33 -2.41
C ILE A 181 -1.74 15.88 -2.87
N PHE A 182 -0.61 15.16 -2.92
CA PHE A 182 -0.55 13.77 -3.34
C PHE A 182 -0.82 12.77 -2.21
N MET A 183 -1.00 13.22 -0.96
CA MET A 183 -1.13 12.32 0.19
C MET A 183 -2.25 11.30 0.03
N ALA A 184 -3.47 11.77 -0.31
CA ALA A 184 -4.60 10.89 -0.54
C ALA A 184 -4.38 9.97 -1.76
N PHE A 185 -3.84 10.53 -2.84
CA PHE A 185 -3.56 9.76 -4.05
C PHE A 185 -2.55 8.63 -3.79
N LEU A 186 -1.44 8.90 -3.12
CA LEU A 186 -0.43 7.88 -2.79
C LEU A 186 -1.04 6.78 -1.91
N PHE A 187 -1.81 7.16 -0.89
CA PHE A 187 -2.44 6.20 0.01
C PHE A 187 -3.43 5.29 -0.73
N PHE A 188 -4.37 5.86 -1.50
CA PHE A 188 -5.40 5.07 -2.16
C PHE A 188 -4.89 4.33 -3.40
N ALA A 189 -4.09 4.98 -4.25
CA ALA A 189 -3.58 4.36 -5.48
C ALA A 189 -2.62 3.22 -5.20
N PHE A 190 -1.72 3.47 -4.26
CA PHE A 190 -0.52 2.67 -4.11
C PHE A 190 -0.39 2.02 -2.73
N GLY A 191 -1.20 2.38 -1.72
CA GLY A 191 -1.24 1.68 -0.43
C GLY A 191 -2.11 0.40 -0.48
N PRO A 192 -3.21 0.30 0.29
CA PRO A 192 -3.99 -0.94 0.45
C PRO A 192 -4.47 -1.60 -0.84
N LEU A 193 -4.78 -0.80 -1.87
CA LEU A 193 -5.25 -1.35 -3.14
C LEU A 193 -4.15 -2.14 -3.85
N MET A 194 -2.91 -1.64 -3.85
CA MET A 194 -1.77 -2.38 -4.40
C MET A 194 -1.55 -3.67 -3.61
N ASP A 195 -1.77 -3.61 -2.29
CA ASP A 195 -1.60 -4.76 -1.40
C ASP A 195 -2.55 -5.89 -1.74
N PHE A 196 -3.81 -5.56 -1.98
CA PHE A 196 -4.79 -6.51 -2.45
C PHE A 196 -4.40 -7.13 -3.80
N ILE A 197 -3.88 -6.33 -4.75
CA ILE A 197 -3.51 -6.81 -6.09
C ILE A 197 -2.43 -7.89 -6.01
N TYR A 198 -1.34 -7.68 -5.26
CA TYR A 198 -0.28 -8.70 -5.22
C TYR A 198 -0.67 -9.91 -4.35
N ILE A 199 -1.47 -9.73 -3.29
CA ILE A 199 -1.95 -10.87 -2.48
C ILE A 199 -2.80 -11.79 -3.36
N VAL A 200 -3.77 -11.22 -4.07
CA VAL A 200 -4.64 -11.98 -4.99
C VAL A 200 -3.84 -12.51 -6.16
N GLY A 201 -2.92 -11.72 -6.72
CA GLY A 201 -2.06 -12.15 -7.83
C GLY A 201 -1.20 -13.36 -7.50
N LEU A 202 -0.49 -13.34 -6.36
CA LEU A 202 0.32 -14.47 -5.90
C LEU A 202 -0.53 -15.70 -5.59
N TYR A 203 -1.69 -15.52 -4.97
CA TYR A 203 -2.67 -16.58 -4.77
C TYR A 203 -3.11 -17.21 -6.10
N SER A 204 -3.55 -16.40 -7.06
CA SER A 204 -4.03 -16.85 -8.38
C SER A 204 -2.93 -17.55 -9.17
N LEU A 205 -1.69 -17.05 -9.12
CA LEU A 205 -0.54 -17.70 -9.74
C LEU A 205 -0.27 -19.08 -9.14
N TYR A 206 -0.30 -19.20 -7.81
CA TYR A 206 -0.15 -20.50 -7.15
C TYR A 206 -1.26 -21.48 -7.55
N VAL A 207 -2.52 -21.04 -7.52
CA VAL A 207 -3.68 -21.87 -7.89
C VAL A 207 -3.58 -22.33 -9.35
N SER A 208 -3.26 -21.42 -10.27
CA SER A 208 -3.11 -21.73 -11.69
C SER A 208 -2.00 -22.75 -11.94
N ASN A 209 -0.83 -22.54 -11.32
CA ASN A 209 0.29 -23.47 -11.41
C ASN A 209 -0.06 -24.84 -10.81
N TYR A 210 -0.76 -24.85 -9.67
CA TYR A 210 -1.21 -26.09 -9.03
C TYR A 210 -2.22 -26.85 -9.89
N ALA A 211 -3.21 -26.14 -10.43
CA ALA A 211 -4.23 -26.70 -11.31
C ALA A 211 -3.64 -27.28 -12.59
N SER A 212 -2.68 -26.59 -13.21
CA SER A 212 -1.99 -27.08 -14.42
C SER A 212 -1.23 -28.39 -14.16
N LYS A 213 -0.58 -28.54 -13.00
CA LYS A 213 0.17 -29.75 -12.61
C LYS A 213 -0.74 -30.94 -12.34
N ILE A 214 -1.96 -30.70 -11.86
CA ILE A 214 -2.93 -31.75 -11.47
C ILE A 214 -3.94 -32.04 -12.59
N GLY A 215 -3.85 -31.32 -13.71
CA GLY A 215 -4.89 -31.12 -14.73
C GLY A 215 -5.43 -32.34 -15.50
N LYS A 216 -5.62 -33.51 -14.88
CA LYS A 216 -6.38 -34.66 -15.40
C LYS A 216 -7.13 -35.50 -14.35
N ASP A 217 -6.96 -35.29 -13.03
CA ASP A 217 -7.66 -36.12 -12.02
C ASP A 217 -8.75 -35.35 -11.28
N LEU A 218 -9.98 -35.40 -11.82
CA LEU A 218 -11.18 -34.80 -11.24
C LEU A 218 -11.51 -35.34 -9.83
N ARG A 219 -10.97 -36.50 -9.43
CA ARG A 219 -11.19 -37.10 -8.09
C ARG A 219 -10.54 -36.28 -6.97
N ILE A 220 -9.56 -35.45 -7.31
CA ILE A 220 -8.81 -34.62 -6.36
C ILE A 220 -9.62 -33.35 -5.99
N TRP A 221 -10.53 -32.93 -6.86
CA TRP A 221 -11.38 -31.74 -6.69
C TRP A 221 -12.70 -32.10 -6.00
N LYS A 222 -12.62 -32.63 -4.77
CA LYS A 222 -13.77 -33.14 -3.99
C LYS A 222 -14.93 -32.15 -3.75
N TRP A 223 -14.81 -30.88 -4.12
CA TRP A 223 -15.88 -29.88 -4.02
C TRP A 223 -16.67 -29.69 -5.32
N LEU A 224 -16.29 -30.36 -6.42
CA LEU A 224 -17.06 -30.42 -7.66
C LEU A 224 -18.06 -31.59 -7.69
N SER A 225 -18.12 -32.40 -6.63
CA SER A 225 -19.05 -33.53 -6.44
C SER A 225 -19.97 -33.30 -5.27
#